data_AF-H0SDL4-F1
#
_entry.id   AF-H0SDL4-F1
#
_cell.length_a   1.000
_cell.length_b   1.000
_cell.length_c   1.000
_cell.angle_alpha   90.00
_cell.angle_beta   90.00
_cell.angle_gamma   90.00
#
_symmetry.space_group_name_H-M   'P 1'
#
loop_
_entity.id
_entity.type
_entity.pdbx_description
1 polymer ?
#
loop_
_entity_poly.entity_id
_entity_poly.type
_entity_poly.pdbx_seq_one_letter_code
_entity_poly.pdbx_strand_id
1 'polypeptide(L)' 'MQHWLEEPKPGDPACAYETVVCKACTRLHFINRDTRKLLGERE' A
#
# COMPACT_ATOMS: atom_id res chain seq x y z
N MET A 1 0.79 -2.45 -26.16
CA MET A 1 2.01 -3.16 -25.70
C MET A 1 2.06 -2.99 -24.19
N GLN A 2 2.06 -4.06 -23.40
CA GLN A 2 2.29 -3.97 -21.95
C GLN A 2 3.78 -4.18 -21.71
N HIS A 3 4.41 -3.26 -20.98
CA HIS A 3 5.80 -3.37 -20.57
C HIS A 3 5.81 -3.75 -19.09
N TRP A 4 6.61 -4.75 -18.74
CA TRP A 4 6.83 -5.09 -17.33
C TRP A 4 7.57 -3.92 -16.67
N LEU A 5 7.01 -3.39 -15.59
CA LEU A 5 7.72 -2.47 -14.72
C LEU A 5 8.71 -3.28 -13.89
N GLU A 6 9.91 -2.74 -13.71
CA GLU A 6 10.91 -3.34 -12.82
C GLU A 6 10.32 -3.51 -11.42
N GLU A 7 10.74 -4.56 -10.71
CA GLU A 7 10.27 -4.81 -9.35
C GLU A 7 10.64 -3.60 -8.46
N PRO A 8 9.66 -3.00 -7.79
CA PRO A 8 9.89 -1.80 -7.00
C PRO A 8 10.85 -2.11 -5.83
N LYS A 9 11.84 -1.24 -5.66
CA LYS A 9 12.86 -1.39 -4.61
C LYS A 9 12.28 -1.04 -3.23
N PRO A 10 12.80 -1.60 -2.14
CA PRO A 10 12.48 -1.12 -0.79
C PRO A 10 12.73 0.38 -0.68
N GLY A 11 11.71 1.15 -0.30
CA GLY A 11 11.77 2.62 -0.23
C GLY A 11 11.36 3.36 -1.51
N ASP A 12 10.98 2.65 -2.57
CA ASP A 12 10.32 3.27 -3.73
C ASP A 12 8.94 3.80 -3.29
N PRO A 13 8.58 5.07 -3.58
CA PRO A 13 7.24 5.59 -3.32
C PRO A 13 6.12 4.77 -4.00
N ALA A 14 6.41 4.05 -5.09
CA ALA A 14 5.48 3.09 -5.69
C ALA A 14 5.16 1.88 -4.77
N CYS A 15 6.01 1.63 -3.77
CA CYS A 15 5.88 0.61 -2.73
C CYS A 15 5.49 1.17 -1.36
N ALA A 16 5.06 2.44 -1.29
CA ALA A 16 4.76 3.10 -0.02
C ALA A 16 3.59 2.47 0.75
N TYR A 17 2.67 1.78 0.05
CA TYR A 17 1.49 1.16 0.66
C TYR A 17 1.54 -0.36 0.57
N GLU A 18 1.17 -1.02 1.66
CA GLU A 18 0.88 -2.45 1.68
C GLU A 18 -0.63 -2.70 1.73
N THR A 19 -1.08 -3.72 1.00
CA THR A 19 -2.48 -4.15 0.98
C THR A 19 -2.70 -5.20 2.06
N VAL A 20 -3.64 -4.95 2.97
CA VAL A 20 -4.00 -5.90 4.04
C VAL A 20 -5.48 -6.25 3.98
N VAL A 21 -5.80 -7.53 4.21
CA VAL A 21 -7.18 -7.97 4.45
C VAL A 21 -7.47 -7.79 5.94
N CYS A 22 -8.37 -6.85 6.25
CA CYS A 22 -8.74 -6.56 7.63
C CYS A 22 -9.56 -7.70 8.23
N LYS A 23 -9.07 -8.33 9.30
CA LYS A 23 -9.84 -9.39 9.97
C LYS A 23 -11.09 -8.86 10.69
N ALA A 24 -11.13 -7.56 11.03
CA ALA A 24 -12.26 -6.96 11.74
C ALA A 24 -13.44 -6.63 10.82
N CYS A 25 -13.17 -6.10 9.63
CA CYS A 25 -14.23 -5.67 8.71
C CYS A 25 -14.24 -6.45 7.38
N THR A 26 -13.29 -7.37 7.17
CA THR A 26 -13.11 -8.19 5.95
C THR A 26 -12.84 -7.42 4.66
N ARG A 27 -12.50 -6.12 4.77
CA ARG A 27 -12.19 -5.25 3.62
C ARG A 27 -10.68 -5.15 3.39
N LEU A 28 -10.30 -4.71 2.19
CA LEU A 28 -8.93 -4.33 1.87
C LEU A 28 -8.62 -2.94 2.41
N HIS A 29 -7.50 -2.83 3.12
CA HIS A 29 -6.92 -1.56 3.51
C HIS A 29 -5.56 -1.39 2.86
N PHE A 30 -5.27 -0.16 2.45
CA PHE A 30 -3.94 0.25 2.00
C PHE A 30 -3.29 1.01 3.15
N ILE A 31 -2.25 0.43 3.74
CA ILE A 31 -1.54 1.00 4.90
C ILE A 31 -0.19 1.53 4.41
N ASN A 32 0.10 2.79 4.70
CA ASN A 32 1.41 3.35 4.42
C ASN A 32 2.45 2.68 5.34
N ARG A 33 3.53 2.15 4.76
CA ARG A 33 4.54 1.37 5.48
C ARG A 33 5.34 2.21 6.49
N ASP A 34 5.52 3.50 6.19
CA ASP A 34 6.31 4.42 7.00
C ASP A 34 5.47 5.03 8.14
N THR A 35 4.25 5.49 7.84
CA THR A 35 3.41 6.20 8.81
C THR A 35 2.43 5.30 9.55
N ARG A 36 2.21 4.07 9.06
CA ARG A 36 1.17 3.14 9.53
C ARG A 36 -0.26 3.68 9.43
N LYS A 37 -0.47 4.78 8.70
CA LYS A 37 -1.79 5.37 8.44
C LYS A 37 -2.47 4.72 7.24
N LEU A 38 -3.79 4.76 7.23
CA LEU A 38 -4.61 4.32 6.11
C LEU A 38 -4.58 5.34 4.97
N LEU A 39 -4.58 4.86 3.73
CA LEU A 39 -4.79 5.72 2.56
C LEU A 39 -6.16 6.41 2.68
N GLY A 40 -6.16 7.75 2.67
CA GLY A 40 -7.38 8.55 2.78
C GLY A 40 -7.86 8.80 4.22
N GLU A 41 -7.08 8.41 5.24
CA GLU A 41 -7.32 8.86 6.62
C GLU A 41 -7.24 10.40 6.66
N ARG A 42 -8.34 11.04 7.10
CA ARG A 42 -8.35 12.48 7.36
C ARG A 42 -7.53 12.76 8.61
N GLU A 43 -6.75 13.84 8.57
CA GLU A 43 -6.12 14.43 9.74
C GLU A 43 -7.15 14.90 10.78
#